data_AF-A0A9N8HF31-F1
#
_entry.id   AF-A0A9N8HF31-F1
#
_cell.length_a   1.000
_cell.length_b   1.000
_cell.length_c   1.000
_cell.angle_alpha   90.00
_cell.angle_beta   90.00
_cell.angle_gamma   90.00
#
_symmetry.space_group_name_H-M   'P 1'
#
loop_
_entity.id
_entity.type
_entity.pdbx_description
1 polymer ?
#
loop_
_entity_poly.entity_id
_entity_poly.type
_entity_poly.pdbx_seq_one_letter_code
_entity_poly.pdbx_strand_id
1 'polypeptide(L)'
;MVDESSSESAVSNSSSLRDEPRSSSGAAPPVLNIGTDDDDNPPMPPRRQHKYTTADLQPERPWKRYCLICLAFLVMIAIMVLLSIFLQKLFDPPEDSDWSDDETSNTEGSGELTGESKLLPKGSDYLNDVCSKDRLDMANREACVQACAPSIDCCNPYATDNSTCFEQEVASCVTYSICHALDGFKEPPHKNLDRICSLDEVQASPVPCETACQSMQCCISDVDSCLSTSFQACLDYSSCQNLKLAEGSSNQYIAAAPSTLSEHCRDRSPQCIRDCKDGAACSDEQSAFFRDNFVACLTYASCNLHDDASTTRIKIAPIYSRVTEAPEDLKRVCLESYVTTTGPHECQQACATAECCFAEGSANCFGDDPLGCLSYQMCSVLQ
;
A
#
# COMPACT_ATOMS: atom_id res chain seq x y z
N MET A 1 13.19 -53.74 -31.32
CA MET A 1 11.73 -53.80 -31.51
C MET A 1 11.17 -52.84 -30.49
N VAL A 2 10.87 -51.63 -30.97
CA VAL A 2 10.39 -50.50 -30.18
C VAL A 2 8.92 -50.40 -30.55
N ASP A 3 8.03 -50.69 -29.62
CA ASP A 3 6.60 -50.50 -29.80
C ASP A 3 6.23 -49.11 -29.30
N GLU A 4 5.95 -48.22 -30.26
CA GLU A 4 5.17 -47.00 -30.09
C GLU A 4 3.72 -47.38 -29.77
N SER A 5 3.21 -46.92 -28.64
CA SER A 5 1.78 -46.90 -28.36
C SER A 5 1.31 -45.46 -28.19
N SER A 6 0.88 -44.88 -29.31
CA SER A 6 0.09 -43.66 -29.39
C SER A 6 -1.27 -43.88 -28.74
N SER A 7 -1.64 -43.02 -27.79
CA SER A 7 -3.00 -42.91 -27.28
C SER A 7 -3.56 -41.54 -27.63
N GLU A 8 -4.38 -41.52 -28.68
CA GLU A 8 -5.30 -40.44 -29.03
C GLU A 8 -6.40 -40.33 -27.97
N SER A 9 -6.55 -39.16 -27.36
CA SER A 9 -7.68 -38.83 -26.50
C SER A 9 -8.58 -37.84 -27.21
N ALA A 10 -9.80 -38.30 -27.51
CA ALA A 10 -10.85 -37.57 -28.19
C ALA A 10 -11.38 -36.39 -27.35
N VAL A 11 -11.41 -35.21 -27.94
CA VAL A 11 -12.07 -34.01 -27.39
C VAL A 11 -13.55 -34.06 -27.78
N SER A 12 -14.40 -34.38 -26.82
CA SER A 12 -15.86 -34.28 -26.94
C SER A 12 -16.30 -32.86 -26.59
N ASN A 13 -16.59 -32.06 -27.61
CA ASN A 13 -17.24 -30.76 -27.49
C ASN A 13 -18.74 -30.96 -27.19
N SER A 14 -19.16 -30.69 -25.95
CA SER A 14 -20.58 -30.58 -25.58
C SER A 14 -20.97 -29.12 -25.43
N SER A 15 -21.58 -28.58 -26.47
CA SER A 15 -22.23 -27.27 -26.50
C SER A 15 -23.48 -27.29 -25.62
N SER A 16 -23.43 -26.64 -24.46
CA SER A 16 -24.64 -26.32 -23.69
C SER A 16 -24.98 -24.86 -23.89
N LEU A 17 -25.98 -24.61 -24.74
CA LEU A 17 -26.77 -23.37 -24.74
C LEU A 17 -27.27 -23.11 -23.31
N ARG A 18 -27.00 -21.93 -22.78
CA ARG A 18 -27.77 -21.34 -21.68
C ARG A 18 -28.17 -19.92 -22.03
N ASP A 19 -29.44 -19.70 -21.78
CA ASP A 19 -30.28 -18.56 -22.11
C ASP A 19 -29.77 -17.21 -21.59
N GLU A 20 -29.95 -16.20 -22.44
CA GLU A 20 -29.87 -14.78 -22.08
C GLU A 20 -30.95 -14.40 -21.05
N PRO A 21 -30.61 -13.68 -19.97
CA PRO A 21 -31.58 -12.89 -19.26
C PRO A 21 -31.69 -11.48 -19.88
N ARG A 22 -32.72 -11.35 -20.70
CA ARG A 22 -33.67 -10.23 -20.79
C ARG A 22 -33.28 -8.93 -20.06
N SER A 23 -32.93 -7.95 -20.89
CA SER A 23 -32.90 -6.51 -20.60
C SER A 23 -34.13 -6.05 -19.80
N SER A 24 -33.87 -5.57 -18.58
CA SER A 24 -34.82 -4.83 -17.74
C SER A 24 -34.53 -3.34 -17.89
N SER A 25 -35.39 -2.67 -18.64
CA SER A 25 -35.48 -1.22 -18.78
C SER A 25 -35.79 -0.57 -17.42
N GLY A 26 -34.76 -0.01 -16.78
CA GLY A 26 -34.88 0.87 -15.62
C GLY A 26 -35.40 2.24 -16.02
N ALA A 27 -36.58 2.58 -15.51
CA ALA A 27 -37.28 3.83 -15.72
C ALA A 27 -36.51 5.02 -15.13
N ALA A 28 -36.54 6.14 -15.85
CA ALA A 28 -36.02 7.43 -15.41
C ALA A 28 -36.79 7.94 -14.17
N PRO A 29 -36.11 8.64 -13.24
CA PRO A 29 -36.79 9.27 -12.11
C PRO A 29 -37.66 10.46 -12.55
N PRO A 30 -38.77 10.73 -11.86
CA PRO A 30 -39.66 11.84 -12.18
C PRO A 30 -39.00 13.19 -11.85
N VAL A 31 -39.01 14.07 -12.85
CA VAL A 31 -38.68 15.49 -12.71
C VAL A 31 -39.71 16.14 -11.78
N LEU A 32 -39.25 16.58 -10.61
CA LEU A 32 -40.01 17.40 -9.69
C LEU A 32 -40.17 18.81 -10.29
N ASN A 33 -41.35 19.06 -10.85
CA ASN A 33 -41.82 20.40 -11.20
C ASN A 33 -42.03 21.20 -9.91
N ILE A 34 -41.09 22.08 -9.61
CA ILE A 34 -41.29 23.16 -8.63
C ILE A 34 -42.14 24.21 -9.32
N GLY A 35 -43.42 24.26 -8.93
CA GLY A 35 -44.29 25.39 -9.22
C GLY A 35 -43.74 26.64 -8.54
N THR A 36 -43.42 27.64 -9.35
CA THR A 36 -43.25 29.01 -8.87
C THR A 36 -44.59 29.69 -9.04
N ASP A 37 -45.29 29.82 -7.91
CA ASP A 37 -46.48 30.63 -7.77
C ASP A 37 -46.19 32.10 -8.12
N ASP A 38 -47.19 32.69 -8.74
CA ASP A 38 -47.40 34.12 -8.93
C ASP A 38 -47.21 34.89 -7.62
N ASP A 39 -46.44 35.98 -7.65
CA ASP A 39 -46.78 37.19 -6.89
C ASP A 39 -46.00 38.42 -7.37
N ASP A 40 -46.76 39.45 -7.73
CA ASP A 40 -46.48 40.88 -7.69
C ASP A 40 -45.15 41.42 -8.26
N ASN A 41 -45.18 41.75 -9.56
CA ASN A 41 -44.22 42.66 -10.18
C ASN A 41 -44.73 44.12 -10.08
N PRO A 42 -44.09 45.02 -9.30
CA PRO A 42 -44.44 46.44 -9.28
C PRO A 42 -44.06 47.16 -10.58
N PRO A 43 -44.75 48.27 -10.93
CA PRO A 43 -44.58 48.96 -12.20
C PRO A 43 -43.15 49.51 -12.38
N MET A 44 -42.53 49.15 -13.51
CA MET A 44 -41.23 49.65 -13.95
C MET A 44 -41.18 51.19 -13.96
N PRO A 45 -40.18 51.83 -13.34
CA PRO A 45 -39.95 53.25 -13.48
C PRO A 45 -39.44 53.61 -14.89
N PRO A 46 -39.68 54.85 -15.34
CA PRO A 46 -39.43 55.27 -16.72
C PRO A 46 -37.96 55.16 -17.12
N ARG A 47 -37.73 54.48 -18.24
CA ARG A 47 -36.44 54.26 -18.91
C ARG A 47 -35.77 55.61 -19.18
N ARG A 48 -34.71 55.93 -18.42
CA ARG A 48 -33.85 57.09 -18.70
C ARG A 48 -33.16 56.86 -20.05
N GLN A 49 -33.47 57.72 -21.01
CA GLN A 49 -32.77 57.77 -22.30
C GLN A 49 -31.33 58.21 -22.03
N HIS A 50 -30.39 57.29 -22.17
CA HIS A 50 -28.96 57.62 -22.12
C HIS A 50 -28.60 58.43 -23.38
N LYS A 51 -28.53 59.75 -23.18
CA LYS A 51 -28.04 60.76 -24.12
C LYS A 51 -26.51 60.69 -24.18
N TYR A 52 -25.95 59.60 -24.69
CA TYR A 52 -24.55 59.57 -25.12
C TYR A 52 -24.50 58.95 -26.52
N THR A 53 -24.71 59.82 -27.49
CA THR A 53 -24.47 59.57 -28.90
C THR A 53 -22.97 59.36 -29.10
N THR A 54 -22.55 58.14 -29.42
CA THR A 54 -21.17 57.77 -29.78
C THR A 54 -20.68 58.34 -31.11
N ALA A 55 -21.41 59.32 -31.67
CA ALA A 55 -21.19 59.87 -33.01
C ALA A 55 -19.95 60.78 -33.13
N ASP A 56 -19.36 61.22 -32.01
CA ASP A 56 -18.22 62.17 -32.03
C ASP A 56 -16.90 61.60 -31.49
N LEU A 57 -16.78 60.27 -31.31
CA LEU A 57 -15.46 59.69 -31.03
C LEU A 57 -14.61 59.67 -32.31
N GLN A 58 -13.79 60.71 -32.47
CA GLN A 58 -12.76 60.73 -33.51
C GLN A 58 -11.91 59.45 -33.41
N PRO A 59 -11.66 58.75 -34.53
CA PRO A 59 -10.88 57.53 -34.53
C PRO A 59 -9.45 57.84 -34.06
N GLU A 60 -9.14 57.46 -32.82
CA GLU A 60 -7.79 57.56 -32.31
C GLU A 60 -6.83 56.74 -33.17
N ARG A 61 -5.65 57.32 -33.41
CA ARG A 61 -4.63 56.76 -34.30
C ARG A 61 -4.32 55.31 -33.91
N PRO A 62 -4.39 54.35 -34.85
CA PRO A 62 -4.33 52.91 -34.56
C PRO A 62 -3.05 52.48 -33.83
N TRP A 63 -1.94 53.20 -34.02
CA TRP A 63 -0.68 52.97 -33.30
C TRP A 63 -0.85 52.93 -31.78
N LYS A 64 -1.67 53.83 -31.20
CA LYS A 64 -1.83 53.91 -29.74
C LYS A 64 -2.45 52.64 -29.16
N ARG A 65 -3.35 52.00 -29.91
CA ARG A 65 -3.99 50.74 -29.51
C ARG A 65 -3.00 49.59 -29.50
N TYR A 66 -2.20 49.45 -30.56
CA TYR A 66 -1.17 48.42 -30.62
C TYR A 66 -0.09 48.62 -29.55
N CYS A 67 0.30 49.86 -29.27
CA CYS A 67 1.24 50.18 -28.19
C CYS A 67 0.70 49.77 -26.82
N LEU A 68 -0.59 50.03 -26.55
CA LEU A 68 -1.22 49.70 -25.27
C LEU A 68 -1.42 48.19 -25.10
N ILE A 69 -1.79 47.48 -26.17
CA ILE A 69 -1.89 46.01 -26.18
C ILE A 69 -0.52 45.37 -25.95
N CYS A 70 0.52 45.88 -26.60
CA CYS A 70 1.89 45.37 -26.42
C CYS A 70 2.39 45.61 -24.99
N LEU A 71 2.10 46.78 -24.40
CA LEU A 71 2.42 47.07 -23.00
C LEU A 71 1.67 46.14 -22.04
N ALA A 72 0.38 45.88 -22.27
CA ALA A 72 -0.40 44.95 -21.47
C ALA A 72 0.16 43.52 -21.52
N PHE A 73 0.61 43.07 -22.70
CA PHE A 73 1.26 41.76 -22.86
C PHE A 73 2.57 41.66 -22.09
N LEU A 74 3.41 42.69 -22.12
CA LEU A 74 4.67 42.72 -21.36
C LEU A 74 4.43 42.70 -19.85
N VAL A 75 3.41 43.41 -19.36
CA VAL A 75 3.03 43.39 -17.95
C VAL A 75 2.56 42.00 -17.53
N MET A 76 1.74 41.31 -18.34
CA MET A 76 1.30 39.95 -18.05
C MET A 76 2.46 38.96 -17.99
N ILE A 77 3.42 39.04 -18.93
CA ILE A 77 4.62 38.20 -18.92
C ILE A 77 5.45 38.46 -17.65
N ALA A 78 5.64 39.72 -17.26
CA ALA A 78 6.36 40.07 -16.04
C ALA A 78 5.68 39.48 -14.79
N ILE A 79 4.35 39.52 -14.71
CA ILE A 79 3.58 38.90 -13.61
C ILE A 79 3.78 37.38 -13.59
N MET A 80 3.70 36.70 -14.74
CA MET A 80 3.90 35.25 -14.81
C MET A 80 5.32 34.84 -14.38
N VAL A 81 6.34 35.59 -14.77
CA VAL A 81 7.73 35.33 -14.34
C VAL A 81 7.89 35.54 -12.83
N LEU A 82 7.31 36.61 -12.27
CA LEU A 82 7.35 36.86 -10.82
C LEU A 82 6.62 35.77 -10.02
N LEU A 83 5.46 35.30 -10.49
CA LEU A 83 4.74 34.19 -9.87
C LEU A 83 5.54 32.90 -9.94
N SER A 84 6.23 32.64 -11.07
CA SER A 84 7.11 31.47 -11.18
C SER A 84 8.25 31.49 -10.17
N ILE A 85 8.94 32.64 -10.02
CA ILE A 85 10.02 32.80 -9.03
C ILE A 85 9.48 32.68 -7.60
N PHE A 86 8.30 33.24 -7.33
CA PHE A 86 7.68 33.16 -6.02
C PHE A 86 7.28 31.73 -5.65
N LEU A 87 6.71 30.98 -6.58
CA LEU A 87 6.37 29.57 -6.36
C LEU A 87 7.62 28.72 -6.16
N GLN A 88 8.69 28.94 -6.94
CA GLN A 88 9.98 28.28 -6.71
C GLN A 88 10.50 28.56 -5.29
N LYS A 89 10.47 29.82 -4.83
CA LYS A 89 10.85 30.18 -3.45
C LYS A 89 9.94 29.66 -2.35
N LEU A 90 8.67 29.34 -2.66
CA LEU A 90 7.74 28.79 -1.68
C LEU A 90 7.95 27.28 -1.46
N PHE A 91 8.53 26.60 -2.46
CA PHE A 91 8.73 25.15 -2.46
C PHE A 91 10.19 24.71 -2.33
N ASP A 92 11.16 25.58 -2.63
CA ASP A 92 12.56 25.37 -2.28
C ASP A 92 12.82 25.99 -0.89
N PRO A 93 12.94 25.19 0.18
CA PRO A 93 13.41 25.69 1.47
C PRO A 93 14.78 26.35 1.27
N PRO A 94 15.11 27.43 2.00
CA PRO A 94 16.42 28.04 1.90
C PRO A 94 17.48 26.98 2.22
N GLU A 95 18.39 26.75 1.28
CA GLU A 95 19.63 25.99 1.46
C GLU A 95 20.51 26.74 2.47
N ASP A 96 20.13 26.65 3.74
CA ASP A 96 20.94 27.15 4.83
C ASP A 96 21.97 26.07 5.19
N SER A 97 23.24 26.47 5.14
CA SER A 97 24.42 25.82 5.72
C SER A 97 24.99 24.57 5.05
N ASP A 98 25.91 24.81 4.11
CA ASP A 98 27.33 24.50 4.30
C ASP A 98 27.63 23.19 5.04
N TRP A 99 27.29 22.06 4.41
CA TRP A 99 27.89 20.77 4.73
C TRP A 99 29.34 20.78 4.28
N SER A 100 30.19 21.39 5.10
CA SER A 100 31.63 21.18 5.03
C SER A 100 31.91 19.76 5.50
N ASP A 101 32.05 18.87 4.51
CA ASP A 101 32.63 17.54 4.64
C ASP A 101 34.07 17.67 5.14
N ASP A 102 34.29 17.73 6.46
CA ASP A 102 35.55 17.31 7.11
C ASP A 102 35.48 17.56 8.63
N GLU A 103 34.84 16.67 9.38
CA GLU A 103 35.36 16.28 10.70
C GLU A 103 34.87 14.87 11.05
N THR A 104 35.80 13.92 11.03
CA THR A 104 35.66 12.62 11.71
C THR A 104 35.58 12.85 13.22
N SER A 105 34.41 13.22 13.72
CA SER A 105 34.14 13.30 15.16
C SER A 105 33.49 11.99 15.61
N ASN A 106 34.28 11.16 16.29
CA ASN A 106 33.78 10.13 17.19
C ASN A 106 33.14 10.84 18.39
N THR A 107 31.91 11.32 18.25
CA THR A 107 31.17 11.91 19.36
C THR A 107 30.02 10.99 19.72
N GLU A 108 30.31 10.10 20.67
CA GLU A 108 29.29 9.49 21.52
C GLU A 108 28.61 10.60 22.34
N GLY A 109 27.35 10.87 22.02
CA GLY A 109 26.38 11.44 22.96
C GLY A 109 26.03 12.92 22.76
N SER A 110 24.81 13.19 22.29
CA SER A 110 23.74 13.72 23.16
C SER A 110 22.44 13.77 22.36
N GLY A 111 21.36 13.30 22.98
CA GLY A 111 20.08 13.05 22.34
C GLY A 111 19.35 14.33 21.92
N GLU A 112 18.94 14.33 20.66
CA GLU A 112 17.89 15.17 20.13
C GLU A 112 16.81 14.25 19.55
N LEU A 113 15.55 14.58 19.83
CA LEU A 113 14.33 13.80 19.58
C LEU A 113 14.04 13.61 18.08
N THR A 114 14.96 13.00 17.34
CA THR A 114 14.59 12.36 16.09
C THR A 114 13.97 11.02 16.47
N GLY A 115 12.79 10.72 15.97
CA GLY A 115 12.03 9.49 16.26
C GLY A 115 12.67 8.21 15.71
N GLU A 116 14.00 8.11 15.75
CA GLU A 116 14.69 6.84 15.56
C GLU A 116 14.31 5.91 16.70
N SER A 117 13.69 4.77 16.34
CA SER A 117 13.61 3.67 17.28
C SER A 117 15.01 3.37 17.78
N LYS A 118 15.21 3.53 19.09
CA LYS A 118 16.48 3.22 19.74
C LYS A 118 16.89 1.75 19.53
N LEU A 119 15.93 0.89 19.21
CA LEU A 119 16.13 -0.53 19.00
C LEU A 119 16.57 -0.86 17.57
N LEU A 120 16.09 -0.12 16.57
CA LEU A 120 16.26 -0.41 15.14
C LEU A 120 16.76 0.82 14.38
N PRO A 121 18.06 1.16 14.51
CA PRO A 121 18.58 2.47 14.10
C PRO A 121 18.90 2.60 12.59
N LYS A 122 18.80 1.52 11.80
CA LYS A 122 19.19 1.55 10.38
C LYS A 122 17.98 1.85 9.50
N GLY A 123 18.15 2.80 8.58
CA GLY A 123 17.15 3.15 7.56
C GLY A 123 17.10 2.16 6.39
N SER A 124 16.01 2.26 5.62
CA SER A 124 15.72 1.37 4.48
C SER A 124 16.82 1.42 3.42
N ASP A 125 17.25 2.61 3.00
CA ASP A 125 18.31 2.78 1.99
C ASP A 125 19.62 2.08 2.33
N TYR A 126 20.04 2.19 3.60
CA TYR A 126 21.25 1.52 4.08
C TYR A 126 21.09 0.00 4.05
N LEU A 127 19.97 -0.52 4.56
CA LEU A 127 19.69 -1.96 4.58
C LEU A 127 19.58 -2.53 3.16
N ASN A 128 18.89 -1.83 2.26
CA ASN A 128 18.77 -2.18 0.84
C ASN A 128 20.13 -2.23 0.13
N ASP A 129 21.06 -1.34 0.48
CA ASP A 129 22.42 -1.40 -0.04
C ASP A 129 23.19 -2.60 0.54
N VAL A 130 23.28 -2.72 1.87
CA VAL A 130 24.12 -3.76 2.51
C VAL A 130 23.59 -5.17 2.35
N CYS A 131 22.27 -5.35 2.24
CA CYS A 131 21.58 -6.63 2.09
C CYS A 131 21.09 -6.88 0.65
N SER A 132 21.57 -6.12 -0.32
CA SER A 132 21.31 -6.39 -1.74
C SER A 132 21.85 -7.75 -2.16
N LYS A 133 21.18 -8.37 -3.15
CA LYS A 133 21.59 -9.65 -3.76
C LYS A 133 23.09 -9.68 -4.10
N ASP A 134 23.56 -8.65 -4.80
CA ASP A 134 24.96 -8.52 -5.23
C ASP A 134 25.95 -8.57 -4.06
N ARG A 135 25.59 -7.99 -2.90
CA ARG A 135 26.47 -7.96 -1.72
C ARG A 135 26.40 -9.23 -0.88
N LEU A 136 25.27 -9.94 -0.91
CA LEU A 136 25.11 -11.23 -0.24
C LEU A 136 25.86 -12.35 -0.98
N ASP A 137 25.94 -12.27 -2.31
CA ASP A 137 26.68 -13.22 -3.15
C ASP A 137 28.19 -12.99 -3.09
N MET A 138 28.62 -11.75 -2.86
CA MET A 138 30.01 -11.41 -2.55
C MET A 138 30.27 -11.69 -1.06
N ALA A 139 31.51 -11.95 -0.65
CA ALA A 139 31.87 -12.28 0.75
C ALA A 139 31.57 -11.19 1.81
N ASN A 140 30.75 -10.18 1.49
CA ASN A 140 30.29 -9.09 2.33
C ASN A 140 28.98 -9.39 3.09
N ARG A 141 28.53 -10.64 3.14
CA ARG A 141 27.38 -11.08 3.97
C ARG A 141 27.47 -10.60 5.42
N GLU A 142 28.68 -10.50 5.97
CA GLU A 142 28.93 -10.04 7.35
C GLU A 142 28.39 -8.62 7.62
N ALA A 143 28.45 -7.71 6.63
CA ALA A 143 27.92 -6.36 6.78
C ALA A 143 26.39 -6.35 6.93
N CYS A 144 25.68 -7.18 6.14
CA CYS A 144 24.24 -7.35 6.28
C CYS A 144 23.89 -8.02 7.62
N VAL A 145 24.61 -9.08 8.00
CA VAL A 145 24.41 -9.76 9.30
C VAL A 145 24.55 -8.77 10.46
N GLN A 146 25.59 -7.93 10.45
CA GLN A 146 25.80 -6.93 11.48
C GLN A 146 24.70 -5.86 11.48
N ALA A 147 24.24 -5.42 10.31
CA ALA A 147 23.17 -4.45 10.18
C ALA A 147 21.82 -4.99 10.69
N CYS A 148 21.55 -6.26 10.44
CA CYS A 148 20.32 -6.96 10.77
C CYS A 148 20.30 -7.56 12.18
N ALA A 149 21.44 -7.65 12.88
CA ALA A 149 21.51 -8.23 14.22
C ALA A 149 20.44 -7.68 15.20
N PRO A 150 20.10 -6.37 15.21
CA PRO A 150 19.05 -5.86 16.09
C PRO A 150 17.63 -6.33 15.78
N SER A 151 17.33 -6.73 14.53
CA SER A 151 15.98 -7.14 14.14
C SER A 151 15.69 -8.63 14.32
N ILE A 152 16.72 -9.48 14.42
CA ILE A 152 16.55 -10.94 14.56
C ILE A 152 15.65 -11.26 15.76
N ASP A 153 15.94 -10.63 16.90
CA ASP A 153 15.21 -10.87 18.13
C ASP A 153 13.89 -10.08 18.18
N CYS A 154 13.82 -8.89 17.57
CA CYS A 154 12.67 -7.99 17.69
C CYS A 154 11.57 -8.26 16.66
N CYS A 155 11.94 -8.53 15.41
CA CYS A 155 11.03 -8.50 14.26
C CYS A 155 10.49 -9.88 13.86
N ASN A 156 10.76 -10.90 14.65
CA ASN A 156 10.11 -12.20 14.50
C ASN A 156 8.86 -12.27 15.41
N PRO A 157 7.64 -12.11 14.87
CA PRO A 157 6.43 -12.14 15.68
C PRO A 157 6.16 -13.50 16.34
N TYR A 158 6.81 -14.58 15.87
CA TYR A 158 6.63 -15.94 16.37
C TYR A 158 7.74 -16.35 17.36
N ALA A 159 8.65 -15.44 17.74
CA ALA A 159 9.65 -15.73 18.77
C ALA A 159 9.00 -15.75 20.16
N THR A 160 9.25 -16.82 20.93
CA THR A 160 8.57 -17.14 22.20
C THR A 160 8.67 -16.08 23.29
N ASP A 161 9.66 -15.18 23.22
CA ASP A 161 9.97 -14.22 24.29
C ASP A 161 9.86 -12.74 23.87
N ASN A 162 9.60 -12.43 22.59
CA ASN A 162 9.78 -11.07 22.04
C ASN A 162 8.59 -10.48 21.26
N SER A 163 7.38 -11.03 21.37
CA SER A 163 6.21 -10.50 20.64
C SER A 163 5.98 -9.00 20.89
N THR A 164 6.25 -8.55 22.11
CA THR A 164 6.07 -7.14 22.51
C THR A 164 6.97 -6.16 21.76
N CYS A 165 8.15 -6.60 21.29
CA CYS A 165 9.04 -5.75 20.49
C CYS A 165 8.43 -5.51 19.11
N PHE A 166 8.02 -6.58 18.43
CA PHE A 166 7.35 -6.48 17.13
C PHE A 166 6.12 -5.57 17.19
N GLU A 167 5.25 -5.75 18.19
CA GLU A 167 4.04 -4.95 18.37
C GLU A 167 4.32 -3.45 18.52
N GLN A 168 5.41 -3.08 19.21
CA GLN A 168 5.80 -1.69 19.43
C GLN A 168 6.55 -1.09 18.24
N GLU A 169 7.25 -1.94 17.48
CA GLU A 169 8.21 -1.53 16.45
C GLU A 169 7.83 -2.02 15.06
N VAL A 170 6.54 -2.29 14.80
CA VAL A 170 6.04 -2.81 13.51
C VAL A 170 6.59 -2.01 12.33
N ALA A 171 6.53 -0.67 12.40
CA ALA A 171 7.03 0.21 11.34
C ALA A 171 8.53 0.01 11.08
N SER A 172 9.33 -0.11 12.14
CA SER A 172 10.75 -0.39 12.06
C SER A 172 11.01 -1.81 11.53
N CYS A 173 10.18 -2.78 11.91
CA CYS A 173 10.29 -4.17 11.46
C CYS A 173 9.94 -4.35 9.98
N VAL A 174 9.05 -3.52 9.42
CA VAL A 174 8.82 -3.48 7.96
C VAL A 174 10.09 -3.02 7.25
N THR A 175 10.77 -1.97 7.73
CA THR A 175 12.07 -1.53 7.18
C THR A 175 13.15 -2.62 7.25
N TYR A 176 13.15 -3.41 8.33
CA TYR A 176 14.10 -4.50 8.52
C TYR A 176 13.69 -5.83 7.87
N SER A 177 12.56 -5.87 7.14
CA SER A 177 12.07 -7.09 6.52
C SER A 177 13.06 -7.70 5.51
N ILE A 178 13.89 -6.90 4.85
CA ILE A 178 14.98 -7.36 3.95
C ILE A 178 16.01 -8.27 4.62
N CYS A 179 16.14 -8.20 5.95
CA CYS A 179 17.04 -9.06 6.70
C CYS A 179 16.70 -10.55 6.59
N HIS A 180 15.48 -10.90 6.17
CA HIS A 180 15.08 -12.29 5.90
C HIS A 180 15.98 -12.96 4.84
N ALA A 181 16.64 -12.19 3.97
CA ALA A 181 17.58 -12.71 2.98
C ALA A 181 18.76 -13.48 3.61
N LEU A 182 19.06 -13.21 4.89
CA LEU A 182 20.09 -13.92 5.64
C LEU A 182 19.72 -15.37 5.98
N ASP A 183 18.43 -15.71 5.98
CA ASP A 183 17.96 -17.07 6.27
C ASP A 183 18.27 -18.06 5.14
N GLY A 184 18.75 -17.55 3.99
CA GLY A 184 19.16 -18.36 2.83
C GLY A 184 18.02 -19.13 2.17
N PHE A 185 16.78 -18.87 2.59
CA PHE A 185 15.61 -19.61 2.15
C PHE A 185 14.96 -18.98 0.90
N LYS A 186 15.18 -17.68 0.67
CA LYS A 186 14.59 -16.89 -0.42
C LYS A 186 15.58 -15.86 -0.96
N GLU A 187 15.49 -15.59 -2.26
CA GLU A 187 16.23 -14.49 -2.87
C GLU A 187 15.65 -13.16 -2.37
N PRO A 188 16.49 -12.15 -2.05
CA PRO A 188 16.00 -10.81 -1.72
C PRO A 188 15.26 -10.21 -2.92
N PRO A 189 14.30 -9.30 -2.68
CA PRO A 189 13.60 -8.60 -3.75
C PRO A 189 14.56 -7.77 -4.58
N HIS A 190 14.10 -7.46 -5.79
CA HIS A 190 14.80 -6.53 -6.65
C HIS A 190 14.82 -5.13 -5.99
N LYS A 191 15.95 -4.42 -6.02
CA LYS A 191 16.09 -3.08 -5.39
C LYS A 191 15.01 -2.08 -5.83
N ASN A 192 14.50 -2.23 -7.05
CA ASN A 192 13.45 -1.38 -7.62
C ASN A 192 12.06 -2.01 -7.55
N LEU A 193 11.81 -2.98 -6.67
CA LEU A 193 10.53 -3.69 -6.60
C LEU A 193 9.36 -2.71 -6.40
N ASP A 194 9.48 -1.74 -5.51
CA ASP A 194 8.44 -0.74 -5.25
C ASP A 194 8.08 0.08 -6.50
N ARG A 195 9.09 0.40 -7.32
CA ARG A 195 8.87 1.12 -8.57
C ARG A 195 8.20 0.20 -9.59
N ILE A 196 8.75 -0.99 -9.81
CA ILE A 196 8.25 -1.97 -10.81
C ILE A 196 6.81 -2.37 -10.49
N CYS A 197 6.50 -2.52 -9.21
CA CYS A 197 5.20 -2.94 -8.70
C CYS A 197 4.39 -1.77 -8.14
N SER A 198 4.72 -0.52 -8.51
CA SER A 198 3.87 0.62 -8.17
C SER A 198 2.51 0.48 -8.83
N LEU A 199 1.47 1.07 -8.23
CA LEU A 199 0.11 0.98 -8.74
C LEU A 199 0.00 1.41 -10.21
N ASP A 200 0.67 2.51 -10.56
CA ASP A 200 0.67 3.06 -11.92
C ASP A 200 1.32 2.09 -12.93
N GLU A 201 2.44 1.48 -12.56
CA GLU A 201 3.17 0.53 -13.42
C GLU A 201 2.39 -0.78 -13.57
N VAL A 202 1.80 -1.30 -12.50
CA VAL A 202 0.96 -2.52 -12.54
C VAL A 202 -0.28 -2.30 -13.41
N GLN A 203 -0.94 -1.14 -13.29
CA GLN A 203 -2.08 -0.78 -14.13
C GLN A 203 -1.70 -0.62 -15.61
N ALA A 204 -0.48 -0.12 -15.89
CA ALA A 204 0.03 -0.01 -17.25
C ALA A 204 0.40 -1.39 -17.84
N SER A 205 1.08 -2.23 -17.07
CA SER A 205 1.43 -3.60 -17.42
C SER A 205 1.79 -4.43 -16.17
N PRO A 206 1.04 -5.49 -15.82
CA PRO A 206 1.35 -6.29 -14.62
C PRO A 206 2.58 -7.20 -14.81
N VAL A 207 2.93 -7.54 -16.05
CA VAL A 207 3.94 -8.57 -16.38
C VAL A 207 5.33 -8.32 -15.75
N PRO A 208 5.89 -7.10 -15.76
CA PRO A 208 7.18 -6.85 -15.12
C PRO A 208 7.13 -7.09 -13.60
N CYS A 209 6.02 -6.69 -12.96
CA CYS A 209 5.82 -6.92 -11.54
C CYS A 209 5.61 -8.42 -11.25
N GLU A 210 4.76 -9.13 -12.00
CA GLU A 210 4.59 -10.60 -11.87
C GLU A 210 5.94 -11.33 -11.96
N THR A 211 6.79 -10.92 -12.90
CA THR A 211 8.13 -11.49 -13.08
C THR A 211 9.03 -11.21 -11.87
N ALA A 212 9.01 -9.98 -11.35
CA ALA A 212 9.80 -9.61 -10.17
C ALA A 212 9.32 -10.31 -8.89
N CYS A 213 8.02 -10.63 -8.81
CA CYS A 213 7.38 -11.26 -7.66
C CYS A 213 7.33 -12.80 -7.73
N GLN A 214 7.87 -13.41 -8.79
CA GLN A 214 7.73 -14.85 -9.05
C GLN A 214 8.26 -15.74 -7.90
N SER A 215 9.37 -15.34 -7.25
CA SER A 215 9.96 -16.08 -6.13
C SER A 215 9.08 -16.14 -4.88
N MET A 216 8.15 -15.18 -4.75
CA MET A 216 7.25 -15.00 -3.61
C MET A 216 5.79 -14.94 -4.02
N GLN A 217 5.41 -15.65 -5.10
CA GLN A 217 4.00 -15.73 -5.54
C GLN A 217 3.08 -16.28 -4.43
N CYS A 218 3.61 -17.11 -3.53
CA CYS A 218 2.91 -17.60 -2.35
C CYS A 218 2.52 -16.48 -1.36
N CYS A 219 3.13 -15.29 -1.37
CA CYS A 219 2.68 -14.18 -0.51
C CYS A 219 1.41 -13.50 -1.05
N ILE A 220 1.08 -13.72 -2.32
CA ILE A 220 -0.02 -13.06 -3.03
C ILE A 220 -1.17 -14.04 -3.27
N SER A 221 -0.91 -15.35 -3.25
CA SER A 221 -1.96 -16.37 -3.36
C SER A 221 -2.80 -16.45 -2.09
N ASP A 222 -4.11 -16.61 -2.24
CA ASP A 222 -5.04 -16.86 -1.13
C ASP A 222 -5.05 -18.34 -0.70
N VAL A 223 -4.74 -19.27 -1.62
CA VAL A 223 -4.86 -20.72 -1.40
C VAL A 223 -3.56 -21.32 -0.84
N ASP A 224 -2.41 -20.93 -1.40
CA ASP A 224 -1.09 -21.47 -1.03
C ASP A 224 -0.23 -20.40 -0.35
N SER A 225 -0.82 -19.73 0.64
CA SER A 225 -0.12 -18.62 1.26
C SER A 225 1.05 -19.09 2.12
N CYS A 226 2.23 -18.54 1.87
CA CYS A 226 3.41 -18.78 2.70
C CYS A 226 3.58 -17.76 3.82
N LEU A 227 2.56 -16.90 4.05
CA LEU A 227 2.65 -15.74 4.92
C LEU A 227 3.03 -16.09 6.37
N SER A 228 2.55 -17.20 6.92
CA SER A 228 2.93 -17.64 8.27
C SER A 228 4.39 -18.10 8.37
N THR A 229 4.88 -18.82 7.37
CA THR A 229 6.24 -19.40 7.37
C THR A 229 7.32 -18.47 6.82
N SER A 230 6.92 -17.43 6.09
CA SER A 230 7.83 -16.51 5.39
C SER A 230 7.34 -15.07 5.55
N PHE A 231 6.84 -14.75 6.75
CA PHE A 231 6.20 -13.46 7.04
C PHE A 231 7.07 -12.26 6.68
N GLN A 232 8.32 -12.23 7.16
CA GLN A 232 9.25 -11.15 6.86
C GLN A 232 9.54 -11.04 5.36
N ALA A 233 9.69 -12.17 4.67
CA ALA A 233 9.86 -12.18 3.22
C ALA A 233 8.63 -11.61 2.49
N CYS A 234 7.42 -11.92 2.96
CA CYS A 234 6.19 -11.35 2.42
C CYS A 234 6.05 -9.85 2.68
N LEU A 235 6.59 -9.34 3.79
CA LEU A 235 6.67 -7.90 4.04
C LEU A 235 7.66 -7.21 3.11
N ASP A 236 8.81 -7.82 2.84
CA ASP A 236 9.81 -7.27 1.93
C ASP A 236 9.32 -7.27 0.47
N TYR A 237 8.48 -8.25 0.12
CA TYR A 237 7.76 -8.32 -1.16
C TYR A 237 6.38 -7.63 -1.13
N SER A 238 6.11 -6.75 -0.16
CA SER A 238 4.77 -6.17 0.04
C SER A 238 4.27 -5.38 -1.17
N SER A 239 5.12 -4.72 -1.96
CA SER A 239 4.72 -4.00 -3.18
C SER A 239 4.10 -4.94 -4.24
N CYS A 240 4.40 -6.25 -4.19
CA CYS A 240 3.75 -7.24 -5.04
C CYS A 240 2.26 -7.43 -4.74
N GLN A 241 1.77 -7.03 -3.57
CA GLN A 241 0.33 -7.07 -3.25
C GLN A 241 -0.49 -6.21 -4.22
N ASN A 242 0.14 -5.23 -4.88
CA ASN A 242 -0.51 -4.41 -5.91
C ASN A 242 -0.97 -5.23 -7.13
N LEU A 243 -0.45 -6.45 -7.35
CA LEU A 243 -0.95 -7.35 -8.38
C LEU A 243 -2.39 -7.80 -8.12
N LYS A 244 -2.84 -7.89 -6.84
CA LYS A 244 -4.23 -8.22 -6.49
C LYS A 244 -5.23 -7.18 -7.02
N LEU A 245 -4.80 -5.92 -7.15
CA LEU A 245 -5.64 -4.83 -7.66
C LEU A 245 -5.89 -4.95 -9.18
N ALA A 246 -4.96 -5.55 -9.92
CA ALA A 246 -5.04 -5.65 -11.38
C ALA A 246 -6.10 -6.65 -11.85
N GLU A 247 -6.45 -7.65 -11.04
CA GLU A 247 -7.37 -8.74 -11.39
C GLU A 247 -8.87 -8.35 -11.35
N GLY A 248 -9.18 -7.08 -11.10
CA GLY A 248 -10.51 -6.52 -11.42
C GLY A 248 -11.52 -6.42 -10.28
N SER A 249 -11.12 -6.62 -9.02
CA SER A 249 -11.94 -6.26 -7.85
C SER A 249 -11.55 -4.87 -7.33
N SER A 250 -11.93 -3.82 -8.07
CA SER A 250 -11.45 -2.44 -7.86
C SER A 250 -11.81 -1.82 -6.50
N ASN A 251 -12.62 -2.48 -5.67
CA ASN A 251 -13.15 -1.90 -4.43
C ASN A 251 -12.68 -2.60 -3.15
N GLN A 252 -11.90 -3.68 -3.24
CA GLN A 252 -11.60 -4.51 -2.06
C GLN A 252 -10.12 -4.50 -1.64
N TYR A 253 -9.21 -4.02 -2.49
CA TYR A 253 -7.78 -4.06 -2.19
C TYR A 253 -7.17 -2.67 -1.97
N ILE A 254 -6.10 -2.62 -1.18
CA ILE A 254 -5.28 -1.43 -0.97
C ILE A 254 -3.92 -1.57 -1.65
N ALA A 255 -3.40 -0.48 -2.18
CA ALA A 255 -2.02 -0.46 -2.63
C ALA A 255 -1.07 -0.51 -1.41
N ALA A 256 -0.01 -1.30 -1.49
CA ALA A 256 1.09 -1.24 -0.54
C ALA A 256 1.68 0.18 -0.50
N ALA A 257 2.04 0.63 0.68
CA ALA A 257 2.68 1.92 0.88
C ALA A 257 4.03 1.97 0.14
N PRO A 258 4.46 3.16 -0.32
CA PRO A 258 5.81 3.31 -0.84
C PRO A 258 6.86 2.99 0.24
N SER A 259 7.97 2.37 -0.13
CA SER A 259 9.05 2.03 0.80
C SER A 259 9.69 3.24 1.50
N THR A 260 9.55 4.43 0.93
CA THR A 260 10.01 5.70 1.52
C THR A 260 9.03 6.27 2.56
N LEU A 261 7.89 5.60 2.83
CA LEU A 261 6.88 6.12 3.77
C LEU A 261 7.47 6.34 5.17
N SER A 262 8.31 5.42 5.65
CA SER A 262 8.93 5.52 6.97
C SER A 262 9.81 6.77 7.10
N GLU A 263 10.55 7.12 6.05
CA GLU A 263 11.37 8.34 5.97
C GLU A 263 10.49 9.59 5.89
N HIS A 264 9.48 9.58 5.03
CA HIS A 264 8.54 10.69 4.91
C HIS A 264 7.81 10.99 6.23
N CYS A 265 7.47 9.94 7.00
CA CYS A 265 6.73 10.05 8.25
C CYS A 265 7.63 10.37 9.46
N ARG A 266 8.96 10.21 9.33
CA ARG A 266 9.93 10.61 10.37
C ARG A 266 9.81 12.09 10.72
N ASP A 267 9.77 12.95 9.70
CA ASP A 267 9.74 14.41 9.86
C ASP A 267 8.33 15.00 9.71
N ARG A 268 7.32 14.13 9.73
CA ARG A 268 5.92 14.51 9.55
C ARG A 268 5.66 15.29 8.27
N SER A 269 6.30 14.91 7.17
CA SER A 269 6.21 15.63 5.91
C SER A 269 4.76 15.66 5.36
N PRO A 270 4.40 16.67 4.54
CA PRO A 270 3.13 16.66 3.83
C PRO A 270 2.94 15.45 2.93
N GLN A 271 4.04 14.84 2.45
CA GLN A 271 4.00 13.61 1.67
C GLN A 271 3.53 12.43 2.54
N CYS A 272 4.04 12.28 3.76
CA CYS A 272 3.54 11.25 4.68
C CYS A 272 2.03 11.37 4.92
N ILE A 273 1.51 12.58 5.15
CA ILE A 273 0.06 12.78 5.36
C ILE A 273 -0.75 12.33 4.13
N ARG A 274 -0.23 12.58 2.92
CA ARG A 274 -0.87 12.13 1.68
C ARG A 274 -0.85 10.61 1.59
N ASP A 275 0.32 9.99 1.72
CA ASP A 275 0.50 8.55 1.61
C ASP A 275 -0.34 7.82 2.68
N CYS A 276 -0.34 8.30 3.93
CA CYS A 276 -1.13 7.73 5.01
C CYS A 276 -2.64 7.81 4.81
N LYS A 277 -3.13 8.76 3.99
CA LYS A 277 -4.55 8.86 3.68
C LYS A 277 -5.03 7.69 2.84
N ASP A 278 -4.17 7.15 1.97
CA ASP A 278 -4.49 5.98 1.16
C ASP A 278 -4.63 4.73 2.06
N GLY A 279 -3.82 4.68 3.13
CA GLY A 279 -3.88 3.71 4.24
C GLY A 279 -5.12 3.77 5.14
N ALA A 280 -5.97 4.80 5.05
CA ALA A 280 -7.00 5.07 6.07
C ALA A 280 -8.01 3.92 6.28
N ALA A 281 -8.26 3.13 5.23
CA ALA A 281 -9.16 1.97 5.29
C ALA A 281 -8.59 0.82 6.15
N CYS A 282 -7.29 0.81 6.44
CA CYS A 282 -6.64 -0.15 7.34
C CYS A 282 -6.79 0.18 8.83
N SER A 283 -7.50 1.26 9.20
CA SER A 283 -7.67 1.67 10.60
C SER A 283 -8.68 0.84 11.39
N ASP A 284 -9.58 0.13 10.69
CA ASP A 284 -10.52 -0.79 11.31
C ASP A 284 -9.96 -2.22 11.23
N GLU A 285 -9.33 -2.65 12.32
CA GLU A 285 -8.74 -3.98 12.49
C GLU A 285 -9.76 -5.11 12.29
N GLN A 286 -11.04 -4.86 12.56
CA GLN A 286 -12.12 -5.86 12.41
C GLN A 286 -12.71 -5.90 11.00
N SER A 287 -12.31 -4.98 10.12
CA SER A 287 -12.83 -4.93 8.77
C SER A 287 -12.32 -6.10 7.93
N ALA A 288 -13.19 -6.61 7.05
CA ALA A 288 -12.76 -7.56 6.01
C ALA A 288 -11.63 -6.96 5.15
N PHE A 289 -11.65 -5.65 4.96
CA PHE A 289 -10.61 -4.93 4.23
C PHE A 289 -9.23 -5.09 4.87
N PHE A 290 -9.10 -4.85 6.18
CA PHE A 290 -7.84 -5.05 6.90
C PHE A 290 -7.36 -6.49 6.83
N ARG A 291 -8.26 -7.46 7.01
CA ARG A 291 -7.92 -8.89 6.93
C ARG A 291 -7.40 -9.30 5.55
N ASP A 292 -8.16 -8.97 4.51
CA ASP A 292 -7.86 -9.40 3.14
C ASP A 292 -6.62 -8.67 2.58
N ASN A 293 -6.25 -7.53 3.18
CA ASN A 293 -5.10 -6.70 2.81
C ASN A 293 -4.03 -6.62 3.89
N PHE A 294 -3.97 -7.59 4.81
CA PHE A 294 -3.16 -7.46 6.03
C PHE A 294 -1.71 -7.02 5.76
N VAL A 295 -1.01 -7.69 4.85
CA VAL A 295 0.39 -7.36 4.49
C VAL A 295 0.51 -5.93 3.95
N ALA A 296 -0.36 -5.51 3.05
CA ALA A 296 -0.36 -4.16 2.50
C ALA A 296 -0.70 -3.13 3.59
N CYS A 297 -1.66 -3.42 4.48
CA CYS A 297 -1.96 -2.57 5.62
C CYS A 297 -0.76 -2.40 6.55
N LEU A 298 0.03 -3.46 6.81
CA LEU A 298 1.23 -3.34 7.65
C LEU A 298 2.28 -2.38 7.10
N THR A 299 2.36 -2.20 5.78
CA THR A 299 3.29 -1.21 5.20
C THR A 299 2.98 0.23 5.59
N TYR A 300 1.74 0.53 6.02
CA TYR A 300 1.34 1.84 6.55
C TYR A 300 1.60 2.01 8.06
N ALA A 301 2.26 1.07 8.73
CA ALA A 301 2.49 1.15 10.17
C ALA A 301 3.25 2.43 10.60
N SER A 302 4.07 3.03 9.73
CA SER A 302 4.76 4.30 9.98
C SER A 302 3.80 5.48 10.19
N CYS A 303 2.55 5.39 9.71
CA CYS A 303 1.52 6.41 9.91
C CYS A 303 1.09 6.56 11.38
N ASN A 304 1.38 5.57 12.23
CA ASN A 304 1.05 5.60 13.66
C ASN A 304 1.74 6.73 14.43
N LEU A 305 2.83 7.29 13.89
CA LEU A 305 3.60 8.37 14.53
C LEU A 305 2.88 9.74 14.52
N HIS A 306 1.72 9.82 13.85
CA HIS A 306 0.95 11.03 13.66
C HIS A 306 -0.35 11.03 14.46
N ASP A 307 -0.39 11.80 15.54
CA ASP A 307 -1.62 11.99 16.33
C ASP A 307 -2.73 12.73 15.56
N ASP A 308 -2.34 13.65 14.66
CA ASP A 308 -3.26 14.46 13.85
C ASP A 308 -3.78 13.70 12.62
N ALA A 309 -3.08 12.64 12.20
CA ALA A 309 -3.58 11.70 11.20
C ALA A 309 -4.57 10.74 11.87
N SER A 310 -5.71 11.29 12.29
CA SER A 310 -6.83 10.55 12.89
C SER A 310 -7.43 9.47 11.98
N THR A 311 -6.89 9.27 10.79
CA THR A 311 -7.41 8.34 9.79
C THR A 311 -6.72 6.99 9.78
N THR A 312 -5.48 6.86 10.26
CA THR A 312 -4.70 5.63 10.05
C THR A 312 -3.91 5.24 11.29
N ARG A 313 -4.57 4.58 12.24
CA ARG A 313 -3.92 3.92 13.38
C ARG A 313 -4.04 2.42 13.19
N ILE A 314 -2.94 1.78 12.82
CA ILE A 314 -2.87 0.33 12.69
C ILE A 314 -2.30 -0.20 13.99
N LYS A 315 -3.11 -0.88 14.80
CA LYS A 315 -2.58 -1.64 15.94
C LYS A 315 -2.57 -3.10 15.54
N ILE A 316 -1.47 -3.75 15.85
CA ILE A 316 -1.40 -5.20 15.80
C ILE A 316 -1.54 -5.66 17.24
N ALA A 317 -2.59 -6.43 17.51
CA ALA A 317 -2.74 -7.07 18.80
C ALA A 317 -1.63 -8.11 19.03
N PRO A 318 -1.32 -8.43 20.29
CA PRO A 318 -0.36 -9.48 20.60
C PRO A 318 -0.72 -10.80 19.91
N ILE A 319 0.31 -11.51 19.46
CA ILE A 319 0.13 -12.85 18.90
C ILE A 319 -0.48 -13.78 19.96
N TYR A 320 -1.43 -14.61 19.54
CA TYR A 320 -2.11 -15.57 20.42
C TYR A 320 -2.94 -14.92 21.53
N SER A 321 -3.39 -13.67 21.31
CA SER A 321 -4.30 -12.99 22.23
C SER A 321 -5.71 -13.59 22.21
N ARG A 322 -6.09 -14.28 21.12
CA ARG A 322 -7.39 -14.94 20.94
C ARG A 322 -7.27 -16.42 20.67
N VAL A 323 -6.35 -16.82 19.80
CA VAL A 323 -6.15 -18.23 19.45
C VAL A 323 -4.91 -18.78 20.13
N THR A 324 -4.87 -20.09 20.36
CA THR A 324 -3.67 -20.74 20.90
C THR A 324 -2.64 -20.93 19.79
N GLU A 325 -1.37 -21.11 20.15
CA GLU A 325 -0.33 -21.50 19.20
C GLU A 325 -0.75 -22.70 18.34
N ALA A 326 -0.47 -22.61 17.04
CA ALA A 326 -0.80 -23.66 16.08
C ALA A 326 -0.03 -24.95 16.38
N PRO A 327 -0.68 -26.14 16.33
CA PRO A 327 0.02 -27.41 16.50
C PRO A 327 1.11 -27.59 15.45
N GLU A 328 2.28 -28.13 15.82
CA GLU A 328 3.42 -28.34 14.91
C GLU A 328 3.04 -29.19 13.68
N ASP A 329 2.08 -30.12 13.83
CA ASP A 329 1.65 -31.00 12.76
C ASP A 329 0.49 -30.44 11.91
N LEU A 330 0.02 -29.22 12.18
CA LEU A 330 -1.08 -28.56 11.45
C LEU A 330 -0.82 -28.58 9.94
N LYS A 331 0.40 -28.21 9.52
CA LYS A 331 0.81 -28.21 8.10
C LYS A 331 0.70 -29.59 7.45
N ARG A 332 0.94 -30.66 8.20
CA ARG A 332 0.86 -32.04 7.70
C ARG A 332 -0.59 -32.50 7.60
N VAL A 333 -1.38 -32.27 8.64
CA VAL A 333 -2.76 -32.79 8.71
C VAL A 333 -3.74 -31.99 7.85
N CYS A 334 -3.46 -30.71 7.61
CA CYS A 334 -4.28 -29.84 6.76
C CYS A 334 -3.76 -29.69 5.33
N LEU A 335 -2.76 -30.46 4.92
CA LEU A 335 -2.35 -30.51 3.52
C LEU A 335 -3.50 -31.08 2.68
N GLU A 336 -3.87 -30.45 1.56
CA GLU A 336 -5.00 -30.85 0.71
C GLU A 336 -4.94 -32.35 0.32
N SER A 337 -3.76 -32.84 -0.04
CA SER A 337 -3.54 -34.26 -0.37
C SER A 337 -3.78 -35.18 0.83
N TYR A 338 -3.45 -34.74 2.05
CA TYR A 338 -3.68 -35.51 3.27
C TYR A 338 -5.17 -35.54 3.62
N VAL A 339 -5.85 -34.39 3.58
CA VAL A 339 -7.29 -34.27 3.79
C VAL A 339 -8.08 -35.13 2.80
N THR A 340 -7.66 -35.15 1.53
CA THR A 340 -8.28 -35.97 0.48
C THR A 340 -8.09 -37.47 0.71
N THR A 341 -6.94 -37.89 1.26
CA THR A 341 -6.59 -39.31 1.44
C THR A 341 -7.13 -39.90 2.75
N THR A 342 -6.97 -39.15 3.85
CA THR A 342 -7.27 -39.61 5.22
C THR A 342 -8.63 -39.11 5.72
N GLY A 343 -9.18 -38.07 5.08
CA GLY A 343 -10.38 -37.36 5.52
C GLY A 343 -10.08 -36.10 6.34
N PRO A 344 -11.07 -35.22 6.55
CA PRO A 344 -10.87 -33.90 7.15
C PRO A 344 -10.76 -33.90 8.68
N HIS A 345 -11.05 -35.02 9.36
CA HIS A 345 -11.23 -35.05 10.81
C HIS A 345 -9.99 -34.58 11.60
N GLU A 346 -8.79 -35.01 11.21
CA GLU A 346 -7.55 -34.59 11.88
C GLU A 346 -7.28 -33.10 11.69
N CYS A 347 -7.51 -32.57 10.49
CA CYS A 347 -7.40 -31.13 10.23
C CYS A 347 -8.44 -30.34 11.02
N GLN A 348 -9.71 -30.77 11.02
CA GLN A 348 -10.79 -30.14 11.80
C GLN A 348 -10.43 -30.09 13.30
N GLN A 349 -9.87 -31.16 13.84
CA GLN A 349 -9.45 -31.21 15.24
C GLN A 349 -8.29 -30.24 15.52
N ALA A 350 -7.31 -30.16 14.63
CA ALA A 350 -6.18 -29.24 14.77
C ALA A 350 -6.60 -27.76 14.62
N CYS A 351 -7.62 -27.49 13.81
CA CYS A 351 -8.16 -26.15 13.55
C CYS A 351 -9.22 -25.68 14.57
N ALA A 352 -9.68 -26.55 15.47
CA ALA A 352 -10.83 -26.26 16.34
C ALA A 352 -10.62 -25.05 17.25
N THR A 353 -9.38 -24.79 17.68
CA THR A 353 -9.04 -23.63 18.53
C THR A 353 -9.02 -22.30 17.78
N ALA A 354 -8.98 -22.35 16.44
CA ALA A 354 -8.91 -21.18 15.57
C ALA A 354 -10.15 -21.05 14.67
N GLU A 355 -11.26 -21.70 15.00
CA GLU A 355 -12.53 -21.60 14.25
C GLU A 355 -12.97 -20.14 14.07
N CYS A 356 -12.71 -19.27 15.06
CA CYS A 356 -13.02 -17.85 14.98
C CYS A 356 -12.24 -17.09 13.90
N CYS A 357 -11.07 -17.57 13.48
CA CYS A 357 -10.29 -16.90 12.42
C CYS A 357 -10.99 -16.96 11.06
N PHE A 358 -11.82 -17.99 10.88
CA PHE A 358 -12.49 -18.34 9.63
C PHE A 358 -13.99 -18.03 9.66
N ALA A 359 -14.52 -17.59 10.80
CA ALA A 359 -15.91 -17.21 10.93
C ALA A 359 -16.22 -15.92 10.16
N GLU A 360 -17.46 -15.76 9.69
CA GLU A 360 -17.92 -14.52 9.05
C GLU A 360 -18.48 -13.51 10.07
N GLY A 361 -18.45 -12.23 9.70
CA GLY A 361 -19.06 -11.15 10.48
C GLY A 361 -18.43 -10.98 11.86
N SER A 362 -19.26 -10.75 12.89
CA SER A 362 -18.80 -10.43 14.25
C SER A 362 -18.21 -11.61 15.03
N ALA A 363 -18.29 -12.82 14.48
CA ALA A 363 -17.64 -14.00 15.06
C ALA A 363 -16.18 -14.13 14.61
N ASN A 364 -15.77 -13.35 13.60
CA ASN A 364 -14.40 -13.32 13.14
C ASN A 364 -13.48 -12.69 14.21
N CYS A 365 -12.37 -13.34 14.54
CA CYS A 365 -11.39 -12.85 15.52
C CYS A 365 -10.08 -12.36 14.90
N PHE A 366 -9.98 -12.26 13.57
CA PHE A 366 -8.74 -11.88 12.88
C PHE A 366 -8.25 -10.49 13.29
N GLY A 367 -9.15 -9.52 13.47
CA GLY A 367 -8.75 -8.19 13.92
C GLY A 367 -8.16 -8.16 15.32
N ASP A 368 -8.60 -9.10 16.17
CA ASP A 368 -8.10 -9.22 17.54
C ASP A 368 -6.78 -10.01 17.63
N ASP A 369 -6.48 -10.88 16.66
CA ASP A 369 -5.29 -11.75 16.67
C ASP A 369 -4.86 -12.14 15.24
N PRO A 370 -4.42 -11.17 14.42
CA PRO A 370 -4.18 -11.43 13.00
C PRO A 370 -3.01 -12.40 12.81
N LEU A 371 -1.95 -12.24 13.59
CA LEU A 371 -0.77 -13.11 13.54
C LEU A 371 -1.06 -14.52 14.05
N GLY A 372 -1.86 -14.65 15.12
CA GLY A 372 -2.34 -15.94 15.58
C GLY A 372 -3.20 -16.61 14.51
N CYS A 373 -4.14 -15.90 13.90
CA CYS A 373 -4.97 -16.43 12.82
C CYS A 373 -4.18 -16.84 11.58
N LEU A 374 -3.14 -16.08 11.20
CA LEU A 374 -2.25 -16.44 10.10
C LEU A 374 -1.51 -17.76 10.34
N SER A 375 -1.18 -18.09 11.58
CA SER A 375 -0.57 -19.40 11.91
C SER A 375 -1.49 -20.58 11.60
N TYR A 376 -2.81 -20.37 11.51
CA TYR A 376 -3.80 -21.37 11.15
C TYR A 376 -4.24 -21.33 9.68
N GLN A 377 -3.62 -20.54 8.81
CA GLN A 377 -4.10 -20.33 7.45
C GLN A 377 -4.35 -21.62 6.64
N MET A 378 -3.60 -22.70 6.91
CA MET A 378 -3.81 -24.02 6.29
C MET A 378 -5.21 -24.63 6.55
N CYS A 379 -5.93 -24.15 7.57
CA CYS A 379 -7.29 -24.54 7.87
C CYS A 379 -8.32 -24.06 6.84
N SER A 380 -7.93 -23.16 5.93
CA SER A 380 -8.79 -22.70 4.82
C SER A 380 -9.25 -23.85 3.92
N VAL A 381 -8.52 -24.97 3.88
CA VAL A 381 -8.90 -26.20 3.15
C VAL A 381 -10.23 -26.80 3.61
N LEU A 382 -10.74 -26.39 4.78
CA LEU A 382 -12.01 -26.84 5.33
C LEU A 382 -13.21 -25.98 4.92
N GLN A 383 -12.98 -24.85 4.24
CA GLN A 383 -14.01 -23.97 3.66
C GLN A 383 -14.31 -24.36 2.22
#